data_AF-A0A533TVC8-F1
#
_entry.id   AF-A0A533TVC8-F1
#
_cell.length_a   1.000
_cell.length_b   1.000
_cell.length_c   1.000
_cell.angle_alpha   90.00
_cell.angle_beta   90.00
_cell.angle_gamma   90.00
#
_symmetry.space_group_name_H-M   'P 1'
#
loop_
_entity.id
_entity.type
_entity.pdbx_description
1 polymer ?
#
loop_
_entity_poly.entity_id
_entity_poly.type
_entity_poly.pdbx_seq_one_letter_code
_entity_poly.pdbx_strand_id
1 'polypeptide(L)' 'MPGTSEKNGQPLSSFDALIAATAAVLSLVLATRTIRDFQGCSIDVVDPWSIS' A
#
# COMPACT_ATOMS: atom_id res chain seq x y z
N MET A 1 9.25 -14.07 -16.65
CA MET A 1 8.30 -12.94 -16.64
C MET A 1 7.09 -13.35 -15.80
N PRO A 2 6.81 -12.74 -14.64
CA PRO A 2 5.49 -12.80 -14.07
C PRO A 2 4.71 -11.57 -14.55
N GLY A 3 3.84 -11.79 -15.51
CA GLY A 3 2.76 -10.88 -15.85
C GLY A 3 1.49 -11.70 -15.78
N THR A 4 0.68 -11.49 -14.73
CA THR A 4 -0.75 -11.82 -14.55
C THR A 4 -1.06 -11.81 -13.05
N SER A 5 -1.22 -10.62 -12.45
CA SER A 5 -1.78 -10.52 -11.10
C SER A 5 -3.28 -10.74 -11.21
N GLU A 6 -3.66 -12.01 -11.15
CA GLU A 6 -5.01 -12.51 -11.29
C GLU A 6 -5.88 -12.19 -10.07
N LYS A 7 -7.00 -11.52 -10.37
CA LYS A 7 -8.37 -11.83 -9.92
C LYS A 7 -8.69 -11.61 -8.43
N ASN A 8 -9.52 -10.58 -8.21
CA ASN A 8 -10.53 -10.42 -7.14
C ASN A 8 -10.26 -9.45 -5.98
N GLY A 9 -9.23 -8.62 -6.07
CA GLY A 9 -8.98 -7.50 -5.16
C GLY A 9 -7.65 -6.88 -5.58
N GLN A 10 -7.49 -5.55 -5.48
CA GLN A 10 -6.28 -4.86 -5.93
C GLN A 10 -5.02 -5.63 -5.52
N PRO A 11 -4.18 -6.10 -6.48
CA PRO A 11 -3.03 -6.91 -6.16
C PRO A 11 -1.98 -6.03 -5.49
N LEU A 12 -1.90 -6.12 -4.16
CA LEU A 12 -0.80 -5.57 -3.39
C LEU A 12 0.47 -6.38 -3.72
N SER A 13 1.51 -5.72 -4.21
CA SER A 13 2.81 -6.37 -4.44
C SER A 13 3.32 -7.02 -3.15
N SER A 14 4.09 -8.11 -3.24
CA SER A 14 4.69 -8.74 -2.06
C SER A 14 5.52 -7.75 -1.22
N PHE A 15 6.18 -6.78 -1.86
CA PHE A 15 6.91 -5.73 -1.15
C PHE A 15 5.97 -4.74 -0.46
N ASP A 16 4.90 -4.31 -1.13
CA ASP A 16 3.92 -3.39 -0.55
C ASP A 16 3.18 -4.03 0.63
N ALA A 17 2.94 -5.34 0.58
CA ALA A 17 2.39 -6.10 1.70
C ALA A 17 3.30 -6.08 2.93
N LEU A 18 4.62 -6.20 2.75
CA LEU A 18 5.58 -6.11 3.86
C LEU A 18 5.62 -4.70 4.47
N ILE A 19 5.58 -3.67 3.61
CA ILE A 19 5.52 -2.27 4.06
C ILE A 19 4.24 -2.03 4.86
N ALA A 20 3.09 -2.45 4.34
CA ALA A 20 1.80 -2.31 4.99
C ALA A 20 1.75 -3.06 6.33
N ALA A 21 2.24 -4.30 6.39
CA ALA A 21 2.31 -5.08 7.63
C ALA A 21 3.20 -4.42 8.69
N THR A 22 4.34 -3.86 8.27
CA THR A 22 5.24 -3.12 9.18
C THR A 22 4.56 -1.87 9.74
N ALA A 23 3.89 -1.10 8.89
CA ALA A 23 3.14 0.08 9.32
C ALA A 23 1.99 -0.28 10.28
N ALA A 24 1.26 -1.36 10.00
CA ALA A 24 0.18 -1.85 10.84
C ALA A 24 0.65 -2.27 12.24
N VAL A 25 1.70 -3.11 12.33
CA VAL A 25 2.21 -3.64 13.60
C VAL A 25 2.83 -2.53 14.47
N LEU A 26 3.46 -1.54 13.84
CA LEU A 26 4.12 -0.44 14.54
C LEU A 26 3.24 0.81 14.70
N SER A 27 1.98 0.78 14.23
CA SER A 27 1.07 1.93 14.25
C SER A 27 1.67 3.19 13.61
N LEU A 28 2.27 3.02 12.43
CA LEU A 28 2.89 4.10 11.65
C LEU A 28 1.97 4.59 10.53
N VAL A 29 2.20 5.84 10.09
CA VAL A 29 1.58 6.40 8.88
C VAL A 29 2.50 6.17 7.70
N LEU A 30 1.98 5.56 6.63
CA LEU A 30 2.71 5.34 5.39
C LEU A 30 2.62 6.57 4.48
N ALA A 31 3.77 7.18 4.17
CA ALA A 31 3.84 8.24 3.16
C ALA A 31 4.13 7.64 1.78
N THR A 32 3.20 7.76 0.83
CA THR A 32 3.37 7.27 -0.55
C THR A 32 2.51 8.04 -1.54
N ARG A 33 2.99 8.17 -2.78
CA ARG A 33 2.21 8.71 -3.91
C ARG A 33 1.15 7.72 -4.42
N THR A 34 1.28 6.44 -4.11
CA THR A 34 0.39 5.37 -4.61
C THR A 34 -0.61 4.91 -3.57
N ILE A 35 -1.35 5.85 -2.96
CA ILE A 35 -2.32 5.55 -1.89
C ILE A 35 -3.31 4.45 -2.29
N ARG A 36 -3.72 4.39 -3.57
CA ARG A 36 -4.70 3.42 -4.09
C ARG A 36 -4.30 1.97 -3.84
N ASP A 37 -3.00 1.67 -3.90
CA ASP A 37 -2.50 0.31 -3.76
C ASP A 37 -2.72 -0.20 -2.31
N PHE A 38 -2.81 0.72 -1.35
CA PHE A 38 -2.94 0.43 0.09
C PHE A 38 -4.36 0.58 0.64
N GLN A 39 -5.37 0.88 -0.20
CA GLN A 39 -6.75 1.08 0.27
C GLN A 39 -7.38 -0.17 0.93
N GLY A 40 -6.85 -1.36 0.66
CA GLY A 40 -7.26 -2.61 1.31
C GLY A 40 -6.49 -2.92 2.60
N CYS A 41 -5.50 -2.11 2.96
CA CYS A 41 -4.70 -2.27 4.16
C CYS A 41 -5.25 -1.37 5.27
N SER A 42 -5.51 -1.93 6.45
CA SER A 42 -5.94 -1.18 7.64
C SER A 42 -4.79 -0.35 8.24
N ILE A 43 -4.26 0.60 7.47
CA ILE A 43 -3.16 1.49 7.84
C ILE A 43 -3.48 2.93 7.45
N ASP A 44 -2.88 3.89 8.17
CA ASP A 44 -2.95 5.29 7.80
C ASP A 44 -1.99 5.58 6.65
N VAL A 45 -2.48 6.26 5.61
CA VAL A 45 -1.70 6.58 4.41
C VAL A 45 -1.84 8.06 4.06
N VAL A 46 -0.72 8.71 3.72
CA VAL A 46 -0.68 10.10 3.27
C VAL A 46 0.06 10.21 1.94
N ASP A 47 -0.46 11.03 1.02
CA ASP A 47 0.26 11.45 -0.18
C ASP A 47 0.90 12.82 0.07
N PRO A 48 2.24 12.87 0.26
CA PRO A 48 2.92 14.13 0.54
C PRO A 48 2.97 15.07 -0.68
N TRP A 49 2.60 14.61 -1.87
CA TRP A 49 2.51 15.43 -3.08
C TRP A 49 1.13 16.03 -3.32
N SER A 50 0.12 15.71 -2.50
CA SER A 50 -1.24 16.20 -2.67
C SER A 50 -1.41 17.71 -2.48
N ILE A 51 -0.38 18.42 -1.99
CA ILE A 51 -0.44 19.84 -1.61
C ILE A 51 0.47 20.72 -2.50
N SER A 52 0.88 20.23 -3.68
CA SER A 52 1.70 21.01 -4.62
C SER A 52 0.91 21.76 -5.67
#